data_AF-A0A422QL48-F1
#
_entry.id   AF-A0A422QL48-F1
#
_cell.length_a   1.000
_cell.length_b   1.000
_cell.length_c   1.000
_cell.angle_alpha   90.00
_cell.angle_beta   90.00
_cell.angle_gamma   90.00
#
_symmetry.space_group_name_H-M   'P 1'
#
loop_
_entity.id
_entity.type
_entity.pdbx_description
1 polymer ?
#
loop_
_entity_poly.entity_id
_entity_poly.type
_entity_poly.pdbx_seq_one_letter_code
_entity_poly.pdbx_strand_id
1 'polypeptide(L)'
;MAYFATLPIPSEATQTFAPLLPSTYRDGAGVELRGKPDALFTQAKSYTFIESKNGKLNYHLDKASSHRALQDEYTLRMHDGRDKDYNDLTAHFNRTNRSFMLDHAWNNSLFKVLALQAEHGWQRYVVCFKRNPSKADALRYIEAGLVFCTEKTLPDMLRTIELAQHGIFLPFQLKTRTYGYSVTPDHTDHGKPAAEIAASDRSRYEQRIAAIRTEAQRDDWY
;
A
#
# COMPACT_ATOMS: atom_id res chain seq x y z
N MET A 1 -10.81 0.43 19.65
CA MET A 1 -9.53 1.12 19.91
C MET A 1 -8.55 0.72 18.83
N ALA A 2 -7.97 1.69 18.12
CA ALA A 2 -7.16 1.46 16.93
C ALA A 2 -5.85 0.75 17.31
N TYR A 3 -5.53 -0.35 16.64
CA TYR A 3 -4.29 -1.13 16.78
C TYR A 3 -3.04 -0.24 16.94
N PHE A 4 -3.00 0.88 16.21
CA PHE A 4 -1.91 1.85 16.25
C PHE A 4 -1.63 2.45 17.63
N ALA A 5 -2.67 2.67 18.45
CA ALA A 5 -2.52 3.22 19.81
C ALA A 5 -1.83 2.25 20.80
N THR A 6 -1.69 0.97 20.43
CA THR A 6 -1.00 -0.03 21.25
C THR A 6 0.47 -0.23 20.88
N LEU A 7 0.95 0.43 19.83
CA LEU A 7 2.33 0.33 19.42
C LEU A 7 3.23 1.24 20.27
N PRO A 8 4.49 0.85 20.55
CA PRO A 8 5.42 1.64 21.34
C PRO A 8 5.99 2.87 20.59
N ILE A 9 5.44 3.19 19.41
CA ILE A 9 5.86 4.33 18.57
C ILE A 9 4.70 5.33 18.59
N PRO A 10 4.97 6.62 18.88
CA PRO A 10 3.93 7.65 18.87
C PRO A 10 3.18 7.66 17.53
N SER A 11 1.85 7.54 17.64
CA SER A 11 0.95 7.58 16.48
C SER A 11 -0.11 8.64 16.68
N GLU A 12 -0.39 9.41 15.64
CA GLU A 12 -1.49 10.36 15.58
C GLU A 12 -2.61 9.80 14.70
N ALA A 13 -3.85 9.94 15.16
CA ALA A 13 -5.01 9.59 14.35
C ALA A 13 -5.23 10.63 13.24
N THR A 14 -5.87 10.24 12.14
CA THR A 14 -6.17 11.14 11.00
C THR A 14 -6.67 12.51 11.40
N GLN A 15 -7.57 12.60 12.39
CA GLN A 15 -8.19 13.86 12.80
C GLN A 15 -7.17 14.89 13.32
N THR A 16 -6.05 14.42 13.87
CA THR A 16 -5.01 15.26 14.49
C THR A 16 -4.13 15.93 13.44
N PHE A 17 -3.70 15.19 12.41
CA PHE A 17 -2.79 15.72 11.38
C PHE A 17 -3.50 16.09 10.06
N ALA A 18 -4.74 15.66 9.86
CA ALA A 18 -5.51 15.97 8.65
C ALA A 18 -5.54 17.46 8.29
N PRO A 19 -5.72 18.41 9.23
CA PRO A 19 -5.71 19.84 8.91
C PRO A 19 -4.35 20.38 8.40
N LEU A 20 -3.27 19.64 8.65
CA LEU A 20 -1.90 20.02 8.31
C LEU A 20 -1.45 19.49 6.94
N LEU A 21 -2.25 18.62 6.32
CA LEU A 21 -1.99 18.08 4.99
C LEU A 21 -2.59 18.99 3.91
N PRO A 22 -1.98 19.05 2.70
CA PRO A 22 -2.62 19.66 1.54
C PRO A 22 -4.05 19.14 1.42
N SER A 23 -4.98 20.03 1.09
CA SER A 23 -6.40 19.66 0.98
C SER A 23 -6.60 18.49 0.02
N THR A 24 -5.69 18.33 -0.95
CA THR A 24 -5.81 17.38 -2.04
C THR A 24 -4.46 16.84 -2.55
N TYR A 25 -4.50 15.61 -3.05
CA TYR A 25 -3.40 14.92 -3.77
C TYR A 25 -3.81 14.67 -5.21
N ARG A 26 -2.88 14.42 -6.12
CA ARG A 26 -3.21 14.05 -7.51
C ARG A 26 -2.78 12.63 -7.78
N ASP A 27 -3.69 11.80 -8.31
CA ASP A 27 -3.29 10.49 -8.83
C ASP A 27 -2.54 10.61 -10.17
N GLY A 28 -2.07 9.48 -10.70
CA GLY A 28 -1.38 9.43 -12.00
C GLY A 28 -2.22 9.89 -13.20
N ALA A 29 -3.54 10.05 -13.04
CA ALA A 29 -4.46 10.62 -14.03
C ALA A 29 -4.77 12.11 -13.76
N GLY A 30 -4.15 12.71 -12.74
CA GLY A 30 -4.35 14.10 -12.36
C GLY A 30 -5.62 14.37 -11.54
N VAL A 31 -6.33 13.33 -11.10
CA VAL A 31 -7.57 13.44 -10.33
C VAL A 31 -7.27 13.81 -8.89
N GLU A 32 -8.04 14.78 -8.40
CA GLU A 32 -7.92 15.31 -7.06
C GLU A 32 -8.46 14.32 -6.01
N LEU A 33 -7.55 13.70 -5.25
CA LEU A 33 -7.85 12.78 -4.17
C LEU A 33 -8.03 13.53 -2.85
N ARG A 34 -9.17 13.30 -2.20
CA ARG A 34 -9.52 13.88 -0.88
C ARG A 34 -9.34 12.92 0.29
N GLY A 35 -8.87 11.70 0.03
CA GLY A 35 -8.67 10.67 1.05
C GLY A 35 -7.40 10.95 1.85
N LYS A 36 -7.53 11.05 3.17
CA LYS A 36 -6.39 11.22 4.08
C LYS A 36 -5.98 9.87 4.67
N PRO A 37 -4.67 9.64 4.95
CA PRO A 37 -4.20 8.42 5.60
C PRO A 37 -4.88 8.17 6.95
N ASP A 38 -4.93 6.90 7.38
CA ASP A 38 -5.60 6.48 8.62
C ASP A 38 -4.79 6.83 9.88
N ALA A 39 -3.45 6.88 9.77
CA ALA A 39 -2.57 7.26 10.87
C ALA A 39 -1.28 7.92 10.38
N LEU A 40 -0.64 8.65 11.29
CA LEU A 40 0.69 9.21 11.13
C LEU A 40 1.56 8.69 12.26
N PHE A 41 2.70 8.08 11.93
CA PHE A 41 3.72 7.72 12.92
C PHE A 41 4.85 8.74 12.85
N THR A 42 5.19 9.30 14.00
CA THR A 42 6.31 10.25 14.12
C THR A 42 7.50 9.53 14.73
N GLN A 43 8.65 9.66 14.06
CA GLN A 43 9.95 9.17 14.49
C GLN A 43 10.88 10.37 14.71
N ALA A 44 12.02 10.17 15.37
CA ALA A 44 12.86 11.27 15.86
C ALA A 44 13.23 12.32 14.79
N LYS A 45 13.31 11.95 13.50
CA LYS A 45 13.60 12.85 12.39
C LYS A 45 12.68 12.68 11.17
N SER A 46 11.59 11.95 11.32
CA SER A 46 10.73 11.62 10.17
C SER A 46 9.30 11.33 10.54
N TYR A 47 8.48 11.18 9.51
CA TYR A 47 7.10 10.82 9.64
C TYR A 47 6.73 9.79 8.57
N THR A 48 5.81 8.89 8.91
CA THR A 48 5.27 7.89 7.99
C THR A 48 3.74 7.89 8.07
N PHE A 49 3.08 8.13 6.95
CA PHE A 49 1.64 7.94 6.79
C PHE A 49 1.31 6.47 6.62
N ILE A 50 0.28 6.01 7.33
CA ILE A 50 -0.23 4.65 7.25
C ILE A 50 -1.64 4.67 6.71
N GLU A 51 -1.86 3.91 5.64
CA GLU A 51 -3.18 3.58 5.11
C GLU A 51 -3.54 2.15 5.50
N SER A 52 -4.56 1.98 6.33
CA SER A 52 -5.02 0.69 6.82
C SER A 52 -5.98 0.02 5.83
N LYS A 53 -5.72 -1.25 5.52
CA LYS A 53 -6.52 -2.05 4.58
C LYS A 53 -6.88 -3.41 5.17
N ASN A 54 -8.02 -3.98 4.81
CA ASN A 54 -8.46 -5.26 5.39
C ASN A 54 -7.80 -6.51 4.80
N GLY A 55 -6.97 -6.38 3.76
CA GLY A 55 -6.22 -7.48 3.14
C GLY A 55 -6.44 -7.62 1.63
N LYS A 56 -7.45 -6.94 1.07
CA LYS A 56 -7.76 -6.96 -0.38
C LYS A 56 -7.88 -5.54 -0.91
N LEU A 57 -7.26 -5.31 -2.07
CA LEU A 57 -7.36 -4.10 -2.88
C LEU A 57 -8.01 -4.46 -4.21
N ASN A 58 -8.88 -3.59 -4.71
CA ASN A 58 -9.51 -3.77 -6.01
C ASN A 58 -8.65 -3.19 -7.16
N TYR A 59 -9.13 -3.35 -8.39
CA TYR A 59 -8.41 -3.03 -9.63
C TYR A 59 -8.98 -1.81 -10.37
N HIS A 60 -9.84 -1.03 -9.73
CA HIS A 60 -10.35 0.19 -10.35
C HIS A 60 -9.17 1.10 -10.67
N LEU A 61 -9.05 1.53 -11.92
CA LEU A 61 -7.90 2.33 -12.40
C LEU A 61 -8.03 3.79 -12.00
N ASP A 62 -9.28 4.27 -11.91
CA ASP A 62 -9.60 5.64 -11.55
C ASP A 62 -10.92 5.68 -10.74
N LYS A 63 -11.26 6.88 -10.24
CA LYS A 63 -12.50 7.10 -9.49
C LYS A 63 -13.75 6.92 -10.37
N ALA A 64 -13.66 7.15 -11.67
CA ALA A 64 -14.79 7.04 -12.58
C ALA A 64 -15.17 5.57 -12.85
N SER A 65 -14.20 4.66 -12.95
CA SER A 65 -14.44 3.21 -13.09
C SER A 65 -15.11 2.65 -11.84
N SER A 66 -14.67 3.11 -10.66
CA SER A 66 -15.28 2.78 -9.37
C SER A 66 -16.71 3.31 -9.28
N HIS A 67 -16.93 4.59 -9.63
CA HIS A 67 -18.26 5.21 -9.64
C HIS A 67 -19.23 4.45 -10.54
N ARG A 68 -18.83 4.12 -11.77
CA ARG A 68 -19.67 3.39 -12.73
C ARG A 68 -20.11 2.03 -12.18
N ALA A 69 -19.17 1.26 -11.62
CA ALA A 69 -19.48 -0.04 -11.04
C ALA A 69 -20.46 0.05 -9.86
N LEU A 70 -20.33 1.09 -9.01
CA LEU A 70 -21.27 1.32 -7.92
C LEU A 70 -22.64 1.77 -8.43
N GLN A 71 -22.67 2.66 -9.43
CA GLN A 71 -23.90 3.17 -10.03
C GLN A 71 -24.69 2.05 -10.72
N ASP A 72 -24.03 1.20 -11.51
CA ASP A 72 -24.64 0.07 -12.22
C ASP A 72 -25.33 -0.88 -11.22
N GLU A 73 -24.63 -1.23 -10.13
CA GLU A 73 -25.19 -2.09 -9.09
C GLU A 73 -26.36 -1.41 -8.35
N TYR A 74 -26.26 -0.10 -8.10
CA TYR A 74 -27.33 0.65 -7.44
C TYR A 74 -28.59 0.68 -8.30
N THR A 75 -28.44 0.99 -9.59
CA THR A 75 -29.53 0.99 -10.55
C THR A 75 -30.17 -0.39 -10.67
N LEU A 76 -29.37 -1.45 -10.68
CA LEU A 76 -29.88 -2.83 -10.71
C LEU A 76 -30.72 -3.17 -9.47
N ARG A 77 -30.26 -2.80 -8.27
CA ARG A 77 -30.92 -3.16 -7.00
C ARG A 77 -32.12 -2.28 -6.65
N MET A 78 -32.04 -0.99 -6.99
CA MET A 78 -33.02 0.02 -6.57
C MET A 78 -33.97 0.40 -7.71
N HIS A 79 -33.73 -0.09 -8.92
CA HIS A 79 -34.47 0.29 -10.13
C HIS A 79 -34.49 1.81 -10.37
N ASP A 80 -33.43 2.51 -9.96
CA ASP A 80 -33.26 3.95 -10.11
C ASP A 80 -32.08 4.25 -11.03
N GLY A 81 -32.37 4.71 -12.25
CA GLY A 81 -31.38 5.03 -13.28
C GLY A 81 -30.78 6.44 -13.18
N ARG A 82 -31.15 7.24 -12.17
CA ARG A 82 -30.56 8.56 -11.98
C ARG A 82 -29.13 8.43 -11.48
N ASP A 83 -28.23 9.21 -12.08
CA ASP A 83 -26.84 9.28 -11.64
C ASP A 83 -26.74 9.82 -10.21
N LYS A 84 -25.98 9.12 -9.38
CA LYS A 84 -25.81 9.41 -7.95
C LYS A 84 -24.41 9.91 -7.68
N ASP A 85 -24.28 10.78 -6.68
CA ASP A 85 -22.96 11.16 -6.19
C ASP A 85 -22.20 9.93 -5.68
N TYR A 86 -20.89 9.90 -5.95
CA TYR A 86 -20.01 8.82 -5.53
C TYR A 86 -20.04 8.59 -4.01
N ASN A 87 -20.09 9.66 -3.21
CA ASN A 87 -20.08 9.52 -1.76
C ASN A 87 -21.42 8.94 -1.26
N ASP A 88 -22.53 9.27 -1.91
CA ASP A 88 -23.83 8.70 -1.59
C ASP A 88 -23.88 7.20 -1.92
N LEU A 89 -23.34 6.79 -3.08
CA LEU A 89 -23.23 5.39 -3.47
C LEU A 89 -22.37 4.60 -2.48
N THR A 90 -21.18 5.10 -2.15
CA THR A 90 -20.30 4.43 -1.17
C THR A 90 -20.94 4.36 0.22
N ALA A 91 -21.62 5.41 0.67
CA ALA A 91 -22.33 5.42 1.95
C ALA A 91 -23.53 4.45 1.95
N HIS A 92 -24.23 4.30 0.83
CA HIS A 92 -25.28 3.31 0.66
C HIS A 92 -24.72 1.88 0.78
N PHE A 93 -23.77 1.50 -0.08
CA PHE A 93 -23.22 0.14 -0.08
C PHE A 93 -22.44 -0.20 1.18
N ASN A 94 -21.78 0.76 1.83
CA ASN A 94 -21.16 0.49 3.13
C ASN A 94 -22.19 0.04 4.19
N ARG A 95 -23.45 0.49 4.08
CA ARG A 95 -24.56 0.10 4.96
C ARG A 95 -25.25 -1.18 4.50
N THR A 96 -25.50 -1.33 3.20
CA THR A 96 -26.35 -2.40 2.65
C THR A 96 -25.58 -3.63 2.16
N ASN A 97 -24.35 -3.45 1.65
CA ASN A 97 -23.50 -4.52 1.17
C ASN A 97 -22.01 -4.14 1.28
N ARG A 98 -21.48 -4.28 2.50
CA ARG A 98 -20.10 -3.87 2.79
C ARG A 98 -19.06 -4.61 1.95
N SER A 99 -19.29 -5.88 1.62
CA SER A 99 -18.34 -6.64 0.78
C SER A 99 -18.22 -6.02 -0.61
N PHE A 100 -19.36 -5.73 -1.25
CA PHE A 100 -19.39 -5.07 -2.55
C PHE A 100 -18.72 -3.70 -2.51
N MET A 101 -18.99 -2.91 -1.45
CA MET A 101 -18.29 -1.63 -1.26
C MET A 101 -16.77 -1.82 -1.23
N LEU A 102 -16.27 -2.80 -0.48
CA LEU A 102 -14.82 -3.05 -0.40
C LEU A 102 -14.22 -3.47 -1.75
N ASP A 103 -14.96 -4.23 -2.55
CA ASP A 103 -14.53 -4.70 -3.87
C ASP A 103 -14.60 -3.62 -4.96
N HIS A 104 -15.38 -2.56 -4.76
CA HIS A 104 -15.63 -1.55 -5.81
C HIS A 104 -15.25 -0.13 -5.45
N ALA A 105 -15.05 0.23 -4.18
CA ALA A 105 -14.76 1.61 -3.80
C ALA A 105 -13.32 2.03 -4.16
N TRP A 106 -13.17 3.23 -4.71
CA TRP A 106 -11.90 3.85 -5.11
C TRP A 106 -10.91 3.96 -3.95
N ASN A 107 -11.38 4.17 -2.72
CA ASN A 107 -10.49 4.22 -1.56
C ASN A 107 -9.75 2.89 -1.34
N ASN A 108 -10.27 1.76 -1.83
CA ASN A 108 -9.65 0.44 -1.78
C ASN A 108 -8.92 0.03 -3.07
N SER A 109 -8.74 0.95 -4.03
CA SER A 109 -8.00 0.65 -5.26
C SER A 109 -6.50 0.49 -5.02
N LEU A 110 -5.92 -0.54 -5.65
CA LEU A 110 -4.47 -0.71 -5.76
C LEU A 110 -3.81 0.47 -6.48
N PHE A 111 -4.41 0.96 -7.56
CA PHE A 111 -3.86 2.07 -8.36
C PHE A 111 -3.84 3.38 -7.58
N LYS A 112 -4.87 3.63 -6.76
CA LYS A 112 -4.88 4.78 -5.83
C LYS A 112 -3.70 4.73 -4.87
N VAL A 113 -3.50 3.59 -4.19
CA VAL A 113 -2.45 3.50 -3.15
C VAL A 113 -1.05 3.50 -3.75
N LEU A 114 -0.88 2.94 -4.96
CA LEU A 114 0.37 3.04 -5.72
C LEU A 114 0.69 4.48 -6.11
N ALA A 115 -0.28 5.24 -6.59
CA ALA A 115 -0.07 6.65 -6.92
C ALA A 115 0.38 7.47 -5.69
N LEU A 116 -0.27 7.27 -4.54
CA LEU A 116 0.11 7.93 -3.29
C LEU A 116 1.52 7.52 -2.81
N GLN A 117 1.86 6.24 -2.93
CA GLN A 117 3.19 5.76 -2.56
C GLN A 117 4.28 6.26 -3.53
N ALA A 118 3.97 6.41 -4.82
CA ALA A 118 4.88 6.98 -5.80
C ALA A 118 5.12 8.48 -5.55
N GLU A 119 4.10 9.23 -5.16
CA GLU A 119 4.20 10.66 -4.83
C GLU A 119 5.04 10.90 -3.56
N HIS A 120 4.80 10.11 -2.50
CA HIS A 120 5.43 10.34 -1.19
C HIS A 120 6.72 9.54 -0.98
N GLY A 121 6.90 8.44 -1.70
CA GLY A 121 7.91 7.42 -1.42
C GLY A 121 7.45 6.43 -0.35
N TRP A 122 7.95 5.19 -0.45
CA TRP A 122 7.62 4.11 0.48
C TRP A 122 8.06 4.41 1.92
N GLN A 123 9.05 5.27 2.12
CA GLN A 123 9.52 5.71 3.44
C GLN A 123 8.54 6.68 4.13
N ARG A 124 7.58 7.25 3.41
CA ARG A 124 6.63 8.24 3.94
C ARG A 124 5.18 7.83 3.79
N TYR A 125 4.86 6.86 2.94
CA TYR A 125 3.52 6.33 2.77
C TYR A 125 3.55 4.80 2.68
N VAL A 126 2.99 4.12 3.67
CA VAL A 126 2.94 2.66 3.76
C VAL A 126 1.50 2.17 3.82
N VAL A 127 1.20 1.18 3.00
CA VAL A 127 -0.06 0.41 3.12
C VAL A 127 0.13 -0.67 4.17
N CYS A 128 -0.74 -0.65 5.19
CA CYS A 128 -0.71 -1.60 6.30
C CYS A 128 -1.98 -2.45 6.28
N PHE A 129 -1.83 -3.76 6.05
CA PHE A 129 -2.96 -4.68 6.06
C PHE A 129 -3.26 -5.21 7.47
N LYS A 130 -4.54 -5.13 7.90
CA LYS A 130 -5.02 -5.71 9.16
C LYS A 130 -4.87 -7.23 9.21
N ARG A 131 -4.95 -7.87 8.04
CA ARG A 131 -4.79 -9.31 7.87
C ARG A 131 -3.84 -9.55 6.71
N ASN A 132 -3.13 -10.68 6.74
CA ASN A 132 -2.31 -11.06 5.60
C ASN A 132 -3.17 -11.13 4.33
N PRO A 133 -2.75 -10.49 3.22
CA PRO A 133 -3.36 -10.73 1.92
C PRO A 133 -3.22 -12.21 1.54
N SER A 134 -4.09 -12.67 0.64
CA SER A 134 -3.92 -13.99 0.03
C SER A 134 -2.59 -14.06 -0.73
N LYS A 135 -2.05 -15.25 -0.99
CA LYS A 135 -0.81 -15.41 -1.78
C LYS A 135 -0.93 -14.75 -3.15
N ALA A 136 -2.06 -14.95 -3.83
CA ALA A 136 -2.33 -14.37 -5.14
C ALA A 136 -2.38 -12.83 -5.09
N ASP A 137 -3.06 -12.26 -4.10
CA ASP A 137 -3.11 -10.81 -3.91
C ASP A 137 -1.74 -10.23 -3.57
N ALA A 138 -0.98 -10.88 -2.69
CA ALA A 138 0.36 -10.44 -2.31
C ALA A 138 1.31 -10.38 -3.51
N LEU A 139 1.33 -11.44 -4.34
CA LEU A 139 2.14 -11.48 -5.56
C LEU A 139 1.77 -10.34 -6.50
N ARG A 140 0.47 -10.16 -6.75
CA ARG A 140 -0.01 -9.04 -7.56
C ARG A 140 0.45 -7.68 -7.04
N TYR A 141 0.33 -7.43 -5.73
CA TYR A 141 0.73 -6.15 -5.15
C TYR A 141 2.22 -5.90 -5.32
N ILE A 142 3.03 -6.94 -5.15
CA ILE A 142 4.49 -6.88 -5.33
C ILE A 142 4.85 -6.62 -6.79
N GLU A 143 4.22 -7.34 -7.72
CA GLU A 143 4.40 -7.15 -9.18
C GLU A 143 4.04 -5.73 -9.61
N ALA A 144 3.02 -5.13 -8.99
CA ALA A 144 2.63 -3.75 -9.21
C ALA A 144 3.56 -2.73 -8.50
N GLY A 145 4.55 -3.19 -7.72
CA GLY A 145 5.52 -2.35 -7.03
C GLY A 145 5.05 -1.79 -5.68
N LEU A 146 3.98 -2.32 -5.10
CA LEU A 146 3.48 -1.85 -3.80
C LEU A 146 4.39 -2.36 -2.67
N VAL A 147 4.94 -1.42 -1.90
CA VAL A 147 5.57 -1.71 -0.61
C VAL A 147 4.50 -1.67 0.48
N PHE A 148 4.22 -2.81 1.09
CA PHE A 148 3.22 -2.93 2.14
C PHE A 148 3.73 -3.76 3.31
N CYS A 149 3.04 -3.65 4.44
CA CYS A 149 3.25 -4.52 5.60
C CYS A 149 1.89 -4.99 6.13
N THR A 150 1.92 -5.84 7.15
CA THR A 150 0.75 -6.09 7.98
C THR A 150 0.82 -5.30 9.28
N GLU A 151 -0.29 -5.19 9.99
CA GLU A 151 -0.33 -4.67 11.36
C GLU A 151 0.77 -5.33 12.20
N LYS A 152 0.86 -6.66 12.19
CA LYS A 152 1.87 -7.43 12.93
C LYS A 152 3.32 -7.00 12.66
N THR A 153 3.64 -6.63 11.42
CA THR A 153 5.01 -6.29 10.98
C THR A 153 5.25 -4.79 10.88
N LEU A 154 4.25 -3.97 11.21
CA LEU A 154 4.35 -2.52 11.12
C LEU A 154 5.50 -1.95 11.98
N PRO A 155 5.74 -2.41 13.23
CA PRO A 155 6.88 -1.92 14.02
C PRO A 155 8.24 -2.15 13.33
N ASP A 156 8.42 -3.30 12.69
CA ASP A 156 9.68 -3.62 12.00
C ASP A 156 9.83 -2.81 10.70
N MET A 157 8.72 -2.58 9.98
CA MET A 157 8.70 -1.69 8.82
C MET A 157 9.09 -0.26 9.20
N LEU A 158 8.50 0.29 10.28
CA LEU A 158 8.81 1.64 10.75
C LEU A 158 10.29 1.76 11.16
N ARG A 159 10.84 0.79 11.88
CA ARG A 159 12.29 0.75 12.20
C ARG A 159 13.15 0.68 10.95
N THR A 160 12.74 -0.09 9.95
CA THR A 160 13.45 -0.21 8.67
C THR A 160 13.47 1.13 7.93
N ILE A 161 12.36 1.86 7.93
CA ILE A 161 12.26 3.21 7.36
C ILE A 161 13.21 4.18 8.07
N GLU A 162 13.22 4.17 9.40
CA GLU A 162 14.11 5.02 10.21
C GLU A 162 15.58 4.74 9.90
N LEU A 163 15.98 3.47 9.88
CA LEU A 163 17.34 3.06 9.52
C LEU A 163 17.70 3.49 8.08
N ALA A 164 16.81 3.29 7.12
CA ALA A 164 17.03 3.68 5.73
C ALA A 164 17.20 5.20 5.58
N GLN A 165 16.46 6.01 6.33
CA GLN A 165 16.61 7.47 6.35
C GLN A 165 17.92 7.93 6.97
N HIS A 166 18.52 7.12 7.85
CA HIS A 166 19.86 7.34 8.38
C HIS A 166 20.98 6.83 7.45
N GLY A 167 20.66 6.41 6.22
CA GLY A 167 21.62 5.87 5.27
C GLY A 167 22.08 4.44 5.58
N ILE A 168 21.43 3.78 6.55
CA ILE A 168 21.66 2.38 6.87
C ILE A 168 20.76 1.56 5.94
N PHE A 169 21.32 1.14 4.81
CA PHE A 169 20.60 0.41 3.78
C PHE A 169 20.37 -1.04 4.24
N LEU A 170 19.10 -1.41 4.45
CA LEU A 170 18.69 -2.79 4.67
C LEU A 170 18.14 -3.34 3.35
N PRO A 171 18.89 -4.16 2.61
CA PRO A 171 18.33 -4.84 1.44
C PRO A 171 17.20 -5.78 1.90
N PHE A 172 16.07 -5.69 1.22
CA PHE A 172 14.91 -6.54 1.50
C PHE A 172 15.06 -7.85 0.72
N GLN A 173 15.20 -8.99 1.42
CA GLN A 173 15.06 -10.30 0.79
C GLN A 173 13.68 -10.90 1.07
N LEU A 174 12.92 -11.13 0.00
CA LEU A 174 11.67 -11.87 0.03
C LEU A 174 11.95 -13.36 0.25
N LYS A 175 11.76 -13.87 1.48
CA LYS A 175 11.75 -15.32 1.74
C LYS A 175 10.31 -15.84 1.69
N THR A 176 9.94 -16.44 0.57
CA THR A 176 8.62 -17.07 0.32
C THR A 176 8.50 -18.49 0.90
N ARG A 177 9.20 -18.79 1.99
CA ARG A 177 9.02 -20.06 2.71
C ARG A 177 8.14 -19.79 3.93
N THR A 178 6.83 -19.89 3.73
CA THR A 178 5.85 -20.05 4.82
C THR A 178 5.53 -18.76 5.62
N TYR A 179 4.91 -17.78 4.97
CA TYR A 179 4.10 -16.70 5.58
C TYR A 179 4.66 -15.99 6.83
N GLY A 180 5.96 -15.70 6.86
CA GLY A 180 6.61 -14.83 7.84
C GLY A 180 7.52 -13.83 7.15
N TYR A 181 7.42 -12.56 7.51
CA TYR A 181 8.40 -11.55 7.12
C TYR A 181 9.56 -11.65 8.11
N SER A 182 10.76 -11.99 7.65
CA SER A 182 11.96 -11.96 8.48
C SER A 182 12.99 -11.02 7.86
N VAL A 183 13.33 -9.96 8.60
CA VAL A 183 14.44 -9.06 8.29
C VAL A 183 15.73 -9.81 8.61
N THR A 184 16.55 -10.06 7.59
CA THR A 184 17.92 -10.56 7.81
C THR A 184 18.86 -9.51 7.23
N PRO A 185 19.78 -8.93 8.01
CA PRO A 185 20.81 -8.04 7.46
C PRO A 185 21.62 -8.79 6.41
N ASP A 186 21.83 -8.19 5.23
CA ASP A 186 22.75 -8.74 4.25
C ASP A 186 24.17 -8.34 4.66
N HIS A 187 24.94 -9.30 5.16
CA HIS A 187 26.25 -9.08 5.76
C HIS A 187 27.38 -8.96 4.72
N THR A 188 27.09 -8.92 3.41
CA THR A 188 28.11 -9.05 2.37
C THR A 188 28.83 -7.76 1.97
N ASP A 189 28.39 -6.59 2.42
CA ASP A 189 28.86 -5.30 1.89
C ASP A 189 29.51 -4.37 2.93
N HIS A 190 29.89 -4.92 4.09
CA HIS A 190 30.65 -4.18 5.09
C HIS A 190 31.97 -3.65 4.51
N GLY A 191 32.15 -2.32 4.54
CA GLY A 191 33.39 -1.62 4.18
C GLY A 191 33.46 -1.06 2.75
N LYS A 192 32.42 -1.22 1.93
CA LYS A 192 32.40 -0.68 0.56
C LYS A 192 31.90 0.78 0.51
N PRO A 193 32.38 1.61 -0.44
CA PRO A 193 31.83 2.94 -0.68
C PRO A 193 30.35 2.89 -1.10
N ALA A 194 29.55 3.90 -0.70
CA ALA A 194 28.10 3.94 -0.93
C ALA A 194 27.70 3.79 -2.42
N ALA A 195 28.52 4.29 -3.35
CA ALA A 195 28.28 4.14 -4.79
C ALA A 195 28.42 2.68 -5.27
N GLU A 196 29.35 1.92 -4.69
CA GLU A 196 29.53 0.49 -5.02
C GLU A 196 28.43 -0.37 -4.41
N ILE A 197 27.95 0.00 -3.21
CA ILE A 197 26.78 -0.63 -2.59
C ILE A 197 25.57 -0.43 -3.48
N ALA A 198 25.29 0.81 -3.90
CA ALA A 198 24.15 1.12 -4.79
C ALA A 198 24.23 0.40 -6.15
N ALA A 199 25.42 0.30 -6.75
CA ALA A 199 25.61 -0.42 -8.01
C ALA A 199 25.45 -1.94 -7.85
N SER A 200 25.98 -2.50 -6.77
CA SER A 200 25.83 -3.92 -6.42
C SER A 200 24.36 -4.28 -6.16
N ASP A 201 23.65 -3.45 -5.39
CA ASP A 201 22.24 -3.67 -5.05
C ASP A 201 21.35 -3.58 -6.29
N ARG A 202 21.60 -2.62 -7.17
CA ARG A 202 20.92 -2.52 -8.46
C ARG A 202 21.14 -3.77 -9.32
N SER A 203 22.37 -4.26 -9.40
CA SER A 203 22.70 -5.48 -10.14
C SER A 203 21.98 -6.72 -9.56
N ARG A 204 21.95 -6.87 -8.22
CA ARG A 204 21.22 -7.97 -7.56
C ARG A 204 19.71 -7.88 -7.79
N TYR A 205 19.14 -6.67 -7.74
CA TYR A 205 17.74 -6.43 -8.04
C TYR A 205 17.40 -6.82 -9.48
N GLU A 206 18.20 -6.36 -10.45
CA GLU A 206 18.03 -6.68 -11.87
C GLU A 206 18.13 -8.20 -12.13
N GLN A 207 19.10 -8.88 -11.50
CA GLN A 207 19.23 -10.35 -11.55
C GLN A 207 18.02 -11.07 -10.95
N ARG A 208 17.48 -10.58 -9.83
CA ARG A 208 16.32 -11.19 -9.18
C ARG A 208 15.05 -11.02 -10.03
N ILE A 209 14.84 -9.84 -10.60
CA ILE A 209 13.73 -9.58 -11.54
C ILE A 209 13.85 -10.46 -12.78
N ALA A 210 15.05 -10.64 -13.33
CA ALA A 210 15.28 -11.54 -14.46
C ALA A 210 14.94 -13.01 -14.11
N ALA A 211 15.35 -13.49 -12.93
CA ALA A 211 15.03 -14.85 -12.46
C ALA A 211 13.51 -15.05 -12.28
N ILE A 212 12.82 -14.09 -11.68
CA ILE A 212 11.36 -14.13 -11.49
C ILE A 212 10.63 -14.16 -12.84
N ARG A 213 11.06 -13.33 -13.81
CA ARG A 213 10.49 -13.34 -15.17
C ARG A 213 10.68 -14.69 -15.86
N THR A 214 11.83 -15.33 -15.64
CA THR A 214 12.15 -16.64 -16.20
C THR A 214 11.34 -17.77 -15.54
N GLU A 215 11.08 -17.66 -14.23
CA GLU A 215 10.21 -18.58 -13.50
C GLU A 215 8.73 -18.43 -13.92
N ALA A 216 8.25 -17.20 -14.10
CA ALA A 216 6.89 -16.92 -14.57
C ALA A 216 6.63 -17.44 -15.99
N GLN A 217 7.62 -17.35 -16.90
CA GLN A 217 7.51 -17.92 -18.25
C GLN A 217 7.53 -19.46 -18.29
N ARG A 218 7.97 -20.12 -17.22
CA ARG A 218 7.94 -21.59 -17.14
C ARG A 218 6.60 -22.14 -16.67
N ASP A 219 5.80 -21.35 -15.96
CA ASP A 219 4.47 -21.73 -15.50
C ASP A 219 3.36 -21.54 -16.56
N ASP A 220 3.67 -20.91 -17.71
CA ASP A 220 2.79 -20.82 -18.89
C ASP A 220 2.79 -22.10 -19.77
N TRP A 221 3.42 -23.19 -19.31
CA TRP A 221 3.52 -24.48 -20.02
C TRP A 221 2.78 -25.63 -19.31
N TYR A 222 1.64 -25.38 -18.64
CA TYR A 222 0.68 -26.43 -18.24
C TYR A 222 -0.76 -25.93 -18.21
#